data_AF-A0A8H8LV20-F1
#
_entry.id   AF-A0A8H8LV20-F1
#
_cell.length_a   1.000
_cell.length_b   1.000
_cell.length_c   1.000
_cell.angle_alpha   90.00
_cell.angle_beta   90.00
_cell.angle_gamma   90.00
#
_symmetry.space_group_name_H-M   'P 1'
#
loop_
_entity.id
_entity.type
_entity.pdbx_description
1 polymer ?
#
loop_
_entity_poly.entity_id
_entity_poly.type
_entity_poly.pdbx_seq_one_letter_code
_entity_poly.pdbx_strand_id
1 'polypeptide(L)'
;MYSPSLLVLPAELLHQVALLGSDADVHNLASTCRTARLAVRSLLFRSMTAASVSRLESLACAHPDMLTYMRHFTLRLEYDFFEAFAMACQSQRDDSILSALAHILLNAPQLCTFRVQIPDNRDDYVASAWSQLLRLNTHGVALGSALARVLPANTTFPALHTLHLDGVSQLAPLVRMAPNLTALSAHMCEGFAEDACRELVECALPLVPGLKELAFDPFSLQFTTSGLNVPKAIMAAVPGLQNLDLRSRSFDFSTGHTEWRTTDTIDPLECVPAGSRLRQLHLPFAPSANEASTIVSAEPHKATMQSGRARETELLAVVQLASVSPLEKVSWLRADGEEPVEYAVERDEHGIPTRICAVGQDAQPQADEIMMDVDPSGKQRSANSLTSLLTTVAASTTFHAAVVMCLLAESSVLSFPIPHSIATPAVLAAGAALGIVTRAC
;
A
#
# COMPACT_ATOMS: atom_id res chain seq x y z
N MET A 1 8.35 35.38 -47.06
CA MET A 1 8.81 34.46 -46.01
C MET A 1 7.59 33.72 -45.49
N TYR A 2 7.41 32.46 -45.88
CA TYR A 2 6.34 31.62 -45.34
C TYR A 2 6.81 31.09 -43.98
N SER A 3 6.22 31.57 -42.90
CA SER A 3 6.36 30.89 -41.60
C SER A 3 5.73 29.51 -41.76
N PRO A 4 6.48 28.40 -41.63
CA PRO A 4 5.88 27.08 -41.65
C PRO A 4 4.94 27.02 -40.45
N SER A 5 3.63 26.92 -40.69
CA SER A 5 2.69 26.74 -39.61
C SER A 5 2.95 25.36 -39.00
N LEU A 6 2.85 25.26 -37.67
CA LEU A 6 2.96 23.99 -36.93
C LEU A 6 1.97 22.91 -37.43
N LEU A 7 1.02 23.27 -38.30
CA LEU A 7 0.07 22.37 -38.97
C LEU A 7 0.71 21.49 -40.06
N VAL A 8 1.98 21.72 -40.42
CA VAL A 8 2.73 20.91 -41.41
C VAL A 8 3.53 19.78 -40.74
N LEU A 9 3.51 19.69 -39.40
CA LEU A 9 4.20 18.60 -38.70
C LEU A 9 3.52 17.24 -39.00
N PRO A 10 4.31 16.18 -39.29
CA PRO A 10 3.82 14.81 -39.33
C PRO A 10 3.06 14.43 -38.06
N ALA A 11 2.03 13.59 -38.19
CA ALA A 11 1.20 13.17 -37.07
C ALA A 11 2.02 12.48 -35.96
N GLU A 12 3.08 11.78 -36.34
CA GLU A 12 4.01 11.11 -35.43
C GLU A 12 4.78 12.12 -34.57
N LEU A 13 5.20 13.26 -35.13
CA LEU A 13 5.88 14.30 -34.37
C LEU A 13 4.91 15.03 -33.43
N LEU A 14 3.68 15.28 -33.88
CA LEU A 14 2.63 15.83 -33.01
C LEU A 14 2.31 14.89 -31.85
N HIS A 15 2.28 13.58 -32.11
CA HIS A 15 2.08 12.58 -31.08
C HIS A 15 3.25 12.55 -30.07
N GLN A 16 4.50 12.59 -30.53
CA GLN A 16 5.69 12.61 -29.67
C GLN A 16 5.74 13.88 -28.79
N VAL A 17 5.41 15.04 -29.35
CA VAL A 17 5.32 16.30 -28.59
C VAL A 17 4.22 16.21 -27.53
N ALA A 18 3.07 15.65 -27.87
CA ALA A 18 1.97 15.48 -26.93
C ALA A 18 2.31 14.49 -25.79
N LEU A 19 3.16 13.50 -26.06
CA LEU A 19 3.60 12.50 -25.08
C LEU A 19 4.48 13.10 -23.97
N LEU A 20 5.13 14.23 -24.24
CA LEU A 20 5.94 14.98 -23.28
C LEU A 20 5.13 16.01 -22.47
N GLY A 21 3.90 16.30 -22.91
CA GLY A 21 3.02 17.29 -22.28
C GLY A 21 2.16 16.70 -21.16
N SER A 22 1.53 17.57 -20.37
CA SER A 22 0.50 17.17 -19.41
C SER A 22 -0.81 16.82 -20.11
N ASP A 23 -1.74 16.15 -19.42
CA ASP A 23 -3.09 15.86 -19.97
C ASP A 23 -3.83 17.14 -20.43
N ALA A 24 -3.61 18.24 -19.71
CA ALA A 24 -4.15 19.56 -20.08
C ALA A 24 -3.56 20.04 -21.42
N ASP A 25 -2.26 19.84 -21.64
CA ASP A 25 -1.59 20.19 -22.89
C ASP A 25 -2.08 19.34 -24.06
N VAL A 26 -2.32 18.04 -23.82
CA VAL A 26 -2.90 17.13 -24.83
C VAL A 26 -4.31 17.59 -25.23
N HIS A 27 -5.15 17.97 -24.27
CA HIS A 27 -6.48 18.51 -24.55
C HIS A 27 -6.43 19.84 -25.32
N ASN A 28 -5.56 20.74 -24.89
CA ASN A 28 -5.34 22.02 -25.58
C ASN A 28 -4.87 21.78 -27.01
N LEU A 29 -3.90 20.90 -27.22
CA LEU A 29 -3.41 20.53 -28.55
C LEU A 29 -4.50 19.92 -29.43
N ALA A 30 -5.32 19.03 -28.88
CA ALA A 30 -6.46 18.42 -29.58
C ALA A 30 -7.56 19.43 -29.97
N SER A 31 -7.66 20.54 -29.26
CA SER A 31 -8.61 21.61 -29.55
C SER A 31 -8.18 22.50 -30.73
N THR A 32 -6.87 22.57 -31.02
CA THR A 32 -6.32 23.51 -32.01
C THR A 32 -6.76 23.20 -33.44
N CYS A 33 -6.73 21.94 -33.86
CA CYS A 33 -7.11 21.52 -35.21
C CYS A 33 -7.45 20.03 -35.29
N ARG A 34 -8.11 19.63 -36.39
CA ARG A 34 -8.51 18.23 -36.64
C ARG A 34 -7.31 17.29 -36.76
N THR A 35 -6.22 17.70 -37.40
CA THR A 35 -5.02 16.88 -37.59
C THR A 35 -4.36 16.57 -36.25
N ALA A 36 -4.18 17.58 -35.39
CA ALA A 36 -3.66 17.41 -34.04
C ALA A 36 -4.57 16.47 -33.23
N ARG A 37 -5.89 16.68 -33.26
CA ARG A 37 -6.85 15.80 -32.59
C ARG A 37 -6.75 14.34 -33.00
N LEU A 38 -6.58 14.07 -34.30
CA LEU A 38 -6.41 12.71 -34.81
C LEU A 38 -5.06 12.11 -34.36
N ALA A 39 -3.98 12.90 -34.40
CA ALA A 39 -2.65 12.48 -33.98
C ALA A 39 -2.55 12.14 -32.47
N VAL A 40 -3.29 12.88 -31.63
CA VAL A 40 -3.29 12.66 -30.16
C VAL A 40 -4.48 11.85 -29.66
N ARG A 41 -5.29 11.28 -30.56
CA ARG A 41 -6.53 10.56 -30.21
C ARG A 41 -6.28 9.44 -29.21
N SER A 42 -5.20 8.69 -29.38
CA SER A 42 -4.82 7.60 -28.47
C SER A 42 -4.43 8.09 -27.07
N LEU A 43 -3.94 9.33 -26.94
CA LEU A 43 -3.60 9.94 -25.65
C LEU A 43 -4.86 10.47 -24.95
N LEU A 44 -5.75 11.14 -25.69
CA LEU A 44 -7.02 11.67 -25.16
C LEU A 44 -7.91 10.59 -24.54
N PHE A 45 -7.90 9.40 -25.14
CA PHE A 45 -8.74 8.28 -24.74
C PHE A 45 -7.98 7.21 -23.95
N ARG A 46 -6.72 7.49 -23.58
CA ARG A 46 -5.88 6.57 -22.81
C ARG A 46 -6.44 6.32 -21.41
N SER A 47 -6.94 7.38 -20.77
CA SER A 47 -7.46 7.36 -19.42
C SER A 47 -8.91 7.85 -19.43
N MET A 48 -9.84 7.02 -18.98
CA MET A 48 -11.26 7.37 -18.91
C MET A 48 -11.79 7.20 -17.49
N THR A 49 -12.66 8.11 -17.08
CA THR A 49 -13.31 8.10 -15.77
C THR A 49 -14.83 8.21 -15.92
N ALA A 50 -15.57 7.32 -15.28
CA ALA A 50 -17.02 7.43 -15.14
C ALA A 50 -17.36 7.76 -13.67
N ALA A 51 -17.96 8.92 -13.44
CA ALA A 51 -18.36 9.39 -12.11
C ALA A 51 -19.87 9.33 -11.87
N SER A 52 -20.65 8.90 -12.88
CA SER A 52 -22.11 8.79 -12.81
C SER A 52 -22.61 7.68 -13.73
N VAL A 53 -23.84 7.22 -13.50
CA VAL A 53 -24.55 6.27 -14.37
C VAL A 53 -24.62 6.79 -15.81
N SER A 54 -25.04 8.04 -15.99
CA SER A 54 -25.16 8.67 -17.32
C SER A 54 -23.82 8.76 -18.07
N ARG A 55 -22.72 8.99 -17.35
CA ARG A 55 -21.37 8.99 -17.95
C ARG A 55 -20.95 7.59 -18.35
N LEU A 56 -21.22 6.57 -17.52
CA LEU A 56 -20.94 5.18 -17.84
C LEU A 56 -21.71 4.73 -19.10
N GLU A 57 -23.02 5.01 -19.16
CA GLU A 57 -23.86 4.70 -20.32
C GLU A 57 -23.41 5.45 -21.58
N SER A 58 -23.07 6.75 -21.44
CA SER A 58 -22.52 7.52 -22.56
C SER A 58 -21.18 6.95 -23.06
N LEU A 59 -20.36 6.37 -22.17
CA LEU A 59 -19.11 5.73 -22.54
C LEU A 59 -19.35 4.39 -23.23
N ALA A 60 -20.34 3.63 -22.76
CA ALA A 60 -20.76 2.37 -23.38
C ALA A 60 -21.35 2.59 -24.79
N CYS A 61 -21.99 3.74 -25.02
CA CYS A 61 -22.47 4.15 -26.35
C CYS A 61 -21.39 4.80 -27.23
N ALA A 62 -20.16 4.98 -26.74
CA ALA A 62 -19.08 5.57 -27.52
C ALA A 62 -18.66 4.63 -28.66
N HIS A 63 -18.06 5.19 -29.71
CA HIS A 63 -17.58 4.40 -30.84
C HIS A 63 -16.51 3.39 -30.36
N PRO A 64 -16.58 2.09 -30.73
CA PRO A 64 -15.66 1.05 -30.24
C PRO A 64 -14.17 1.42 -30.39
N ASP A 65 -13.79 2.03 -31.53
CA ASP A 65 -12.43 2.56 -31.75
C ASP A 65 -11.91 3.44 -30.60
N MET A 66 -12.76 4.21 -29.92
CA MET A 66 -12.34 5.03 -28.77
C MET A 66 -11.92 4.16 -27.59
N LEU A 67 -12.68 3.11 -27.30
CA LEU A 67 -12.42 2.18 -26.20
C LEU A 67 -11.16 1.33 -26.47
N THR A 68 -10.80 1.11 -27.75
CA THR A 68 -9.56 0.40 -28.09
C THR A 68 -8.28 1.11 -27.64
N TYR A 69 -8.32 2.44 -27.47
CA TYR A 69 -7.19 3.23 -26.96
C TYR A 69 -7.11 3.23 -25.43
N MET A 70 -8.15 2.75 -24.75
CA MET A 70 -8.24 2.83 -23.29
C MET A 70 -7.22 1.91 -22.63
N ARG A 71 -6.38 2.50 -21.78
CA ARG A 71 -5.37 1.82 -20.96
C ARG A 71 -5.70 1.88 -19.48
N HIS A 72 -6.37 2.94 -19.04
CA HIS A 72 -6.77 3.14 -17.66
C HIS A 72 -8.26 3.49 -17.60
N PHE A 73 -9.01 2.73 -16.81
CA PHE A 73 -10.43 2.98 -16.61
C PHE A 73 -10.74 3.09 -15.12
N THR A 74 -11.40 4.18 -14.74
CA THR A 74 -11.76 4.47 -13.35
C THR A 74 -13.26 4.66 -13.20
N LEU A 75 -13.90 3.86 -12.36
CA LEU A 75 -15.22 4.13 -11.81
C LEU A 75 -15.04 4.93 -10.53
N ARG A 76 -15.44 6.20 -10.56
CA ARG A 76 -15.42 7.08 -9.38
C ARG A 76 -16.82 7.04 -8.77
N LEU A 77 -17.01 6.24 -7.74
CA LEU A 77 -18.30 5.98 -7.11
C LEU A 77 -18.68 7.13 -6.16
N GLU A 78 -19.09 8.25 -6.75
CA GLU A 78 -19.75 9.33 -6.00
C GLU A 78 -21.09 8.84 -5.42
N TYR A 79 -21.62 9.52 -4.41
CA TYR A 79 -22.73 9.02 -3.57
C TYR A 79 -23.91 8.41 -4.36
N ASP A 80 -24.53 9.15 -5.29
CA ASP A 80 -25.68 8.66 -6.06
C ASP A 80 -25.30 7.52 -7.01
N PHE A 81 -24.10 7.58 -7.57
CA PHE A 81 -23.62 6.55 -8.48
C PHE A 81 -23.30 5.26 -7.72
N PHE A 82 -22.72 5.38 -6.53
CA PHE A 82 -22.43 4.26 -5.64
C PHE A 82 -23.70 3.49 -5.29
N GLU A 83 -24.78 4.17 -4.89
CA GLU A 83 -26.03 3.52 -4.51
C GLU A 83 -26.62 2.73 -5.68
N ALA A 84 -26.71 3.34 -6.86
CA ALA A 84 -27.19 2.67 -8.07
C ALA A 84 -26.30 1.48 -8.46
N PHE A 85 -24.97 1.63 -8.37
CA PHE A 85 -24.01 0.60 -8.71
C PHE A 85 -24.05 -0.60 -7.73
N ALA A 86 -24.12 -0.32 -6.42
CA ALA A 86 -24.23 -1.35 -5.40
C ALA A 86 -25.53 -2.15 -5.56
N MET A 87 -26.65 -1.46 -5.82
CA MET A 87 -27.94 -2.10 -6.11
C MET A 87 -27.88 -2.99 -7.36
N ALA A 88 -27.23 -2.54 -8.43
CA ALA A 88 -27.04 -3.36 -9.64
C ALA A 88 -26.21 -4.62 -9.37
N CYS A 89 -25.17 -4.53 -8.53
CA CYS A 89 -24.35 -5.70 -8.17
C CYS A 89 -25.15 -6.74 -7.37
N GLN A 90 -26.02 -6.29 -6.46
CA GLN A 90 -26.82 -7.15 -5.58
C GLN A 90 -28.09 -7.71 -6.24
N SER A 91 -28.73 -6.93 -7.12
CA SER A 91 -30.00 -7.29 -7.75
C SER A 91 -29.79 -8.05 -9.05
N GLN A 92 -30.71 -8.95 -9.38
CA GLN A 92 -30.81 -9.59 -10.71
C GLN A 92 -31.83 -8.89 -11.62
N ARG A 93 -32.46 -7.79 -11.16
CA ARG A 93 -33.63 -7.21 -11.82
C ARG A 93 -33.30 -6.09 -12.82
N ASP A 94 -32.13 -5.45 -12.71
CA ASP A 94 -31.68 -4.40 -13.61
C ASP A 94 -30.16 -4.44 -13.77
N ASP A 95 -29.70 -5.13 -14.81
CA ASP A 95 -28.29 -5.27 -15.15
C ASP A 95 -27.83 -4.17 -16.13
N SER A 96 -28.57 -3.07 -16.33
CA SER A 96 -28.21 -2.02 -17.31
C SER A 96 -26.83 -1.41 -17.05
N ILE A 97 -26.56 -1.02 -15.78
CA ILE A 97 -25.27 -0.48 -15.34
C ILE A 97 -24.15 -1.51 -15.54
N LEU A 98 -24.40 -2.77 -15.15
CA LEU A 98 -23.43 -3.85 -15.30
C LEU A 98 -23.18 -4.22 -16.76
N SER A 99 -24.21 -4.14 -17.61
CA SER A 99 -24.12 -4.38 -19.05
C SER A 99 -23.33 -3.29 -19.74
N ALA A 100 -23.52 -2.02 -19.35
CA ALA A 100 -22.71 -0.90 -19.82
C ALA A 100 -21.24 -1.10 -19.44
N LEU A 101 -20.96 -1.46 -18.18
CA LEU A 101 -19.61 -1.78 -17.72
C LEU A 101 -19.00 -2.96 -18.50
N ALA A 102 -19.75 -4.05 -18.65
CA ALA A 102 -19.31 -5.23 -19.41
C ALA A 102 -18.98 -4.88 -20.87
N HIS A 103 -19.84 -4.07 -21.52
CA HIS A 103 -19.60 -3.60 -22.88
C HIS A 103 -18.29 -2.82 -22.99
N ILE A 104 -18.03 -1.91 -22.05
CA ILE A 104 -16.80 -1.12 -22.01
C ILE A 104 -15.57 -2.03 -21.85
N LEU A 105 -15.60 -2.96 -20.89
CA LEU A 105 -14.49 -3.88 -20.62
C LEU A 105 -14.20 -4.79 -21.82
N LEU A 106 -15.23 -5.30 -22.49
CA LEU A 106 -15.07 -6.16 -23.68
C LEU A 106 -14.51 -5.41 -24.90
N ASN A 107 -14.76 -4.11 -25.01
CA ASN A 107 -14.27 -3.27 -26.12
C ASN A 107 -12.97 -2.52 -25.78
N ALA A 108 -12.35 -2.81 -24.64
CA ALA A 108 -11.09 -2.24 -24.19
C ALA A 108 -9.97 -3.29 -24.08
N PRO A 109 -9.54 -3.91 -25.19
CA PRO A 109 -8.56 -5.01 -25.19
C PRO A 109 -7.18 -4.61 -24.66
N GLN A 110 -6.90 -3.31 -24.62
CA GLN A 110 -5.63 -2.72 -24.20
C GLN A 110 -5.64 -2.26 -22.72
N LEU A 111 -6.73 -2.49 -21.99
CA LEU A 111 -6.91 -2.04 -20.62
C LEU A 111 -5.85 -2.64 -19.69
N CYS A 112 -4.98 -1.78 -19.15
CA CYS A 112 -3.90 -2.16 -18.24
C CYS A 112 -4.26 -1.95 -16.77
N THR A 113 -5.13 -0.98 -16.48
CA THR A 113 -5.52 -0.61 -15.13
C THR A 113 -7.04 -0.45 -15.06
N PHE A 114 -7.67 -1.14 -14.12
CA PHE A 114 -9.07 -0.92 -13.77
C PHE A 114 -9.18 -0.51 -12.31
N ARG A 115 -9.86 0.61 -12.07
CA ARG A 115 -10.05 1.19 -10.75
C ARG A 115 -11.53 1.36 -10.44
N VAL A 116 -11.93 0.94 -9.26
CA VAL A 116 -13.19 1.28 -8.62
C VAL A 116 -12.81 2.04 -7.37
N GLN A 117 -13.11 3.33 -7.36
CA GLN A 117 -12.65 4.25 -6.32
C GLN A 117 -13.84 4.89 -5.65
N ILE A 118 -13.86 4.89 -4.32
CA ILE A 118 -14.80 5.66 -3.53
C ILE A 118 -14.06 6.92 -3.07
N PRO A 119 -14.38 8.11 -3.62
CA PRO A 119 -13.66 9.31 -3.27
C PRO A 119 -13.92 9.70 -1.80
N ASP A 120 -12.86 10.16 -1.13
CA ASP A 120 -13.00 10.89 0.12
C ASP A 120 -13.88 12.14 -0.11
N ASN A 121 -14.62 12.50 0.92
CA ASN A 121 -15.46 13.68 0.88
C ASN A 121 -14.62 14.93 0.65
N ARG A 122 -14.98 15.76 -0.33
CA ARG A 122 -14.28 17.02 -0.60
C ARG A 122 -14.96 18.21 0.06
N ASP A 123 -16.23 18.08 0.43
CA ASP A 123 -17.06 19.14 0.98
C ASP A 123 -17.78 18.62 2.24
N ASP A 124 -17.72 19.38 3.34
CA ASP A 124 -18.25 19.01 4.67
C ASP A 124 -19.76 18.70 4.74
N TYR A 125 -20.50 18.85 3.63
CA TYR A 125 -21.96 18.86 3.60
C TYR A 125 -22.63 17.68 2.88
N VAL A 126 -21.87 16.85 2.14
CA VAL A 126 -22.44 15.69 1.42
C VAL A 126 -22.00 14.41 2.11
N ALA A 127 -22.89 13.44 2.34
CA ALA A 127 -22.47 12.16 2.90
C ALA A 127 -21.52 11.44 1.92
N SER A 128 -20.34 11.00 2.38
CA SER A 128 -19.45 10.18 1.54
C SER A 128 -20.12 8.84 1.22
N ALA A 129 -19.85 8.27 0.04
CA ALA A 129 -20.33 6.93 -0.30
C ALA A 129 -19.76 5.85 0.65
N TRP A 130 -18.62 6.12 1.32
CA TRP A 130 -18.11 5.29 2.42
C TRP A 130 -19.12 5.17 3.58
N SER A 131 -19.84 6.25 3.90
CA SER A 131 -20.87 6.23 4.95
C SER A 131 -22.05 5.33 4.59
N GLN A 132 -22.40 5.25 3.30
CA GLN A 132 -23.48 4.39 2.83
C GLN A 132 -23.04 2.94 2.72
N LEU A 133 -21.83 2.68 2.28
CA LEU A 133 -21.30 1.33 2.16
C LEU A 133 -21.39 0.55 3.48
N LEU A 134 -20.93 1.14 4.59
CA LEU A 134 -21.01 0.51 5.91
C LEU A 134 -22.45 0.38 6.43
N ARG A 135 -23.35 1.29 6.04
CA ARG A 135 -24.78 1.23 6.41
C ARG A 135 -25.56 0.19 5.61
N LEU A 136 -25.22 0.03 4.33
CA LEU A 136 -25.97 -0.77 3.36
C LEU A 136 -25.48 -2.21 3.32
N ASN A 137 -24.16 -2.42 3.39
CA ASN A 137 -23.60 -3.76 3.30
C ASN A 137 -22.19 -3.87 3.90
N THR A 138 -22.11 -4.52 5.06
CA THR A 138 -20.81 -4.86 5.66
C THR A 138 -20.01 -5.84 4.80
N HIS A 139 -20.64 -6.60 3.89
CA HIS A 139 -19.92 -7.49 2.98
C HIS A 139 -19.37 -6.77 1.74
N GLY A 140 -19.51 -5.46 1.59
CA GLY A 140 -19.02 -4.73 0.42
C GLY A 140 -19.85 -4.93 -0.86
N VAL A 141 -19.41 -4.31 -1.96
CA VAL A 141 -20.05 -4.45 -3.27
C VAL A 141 -19.52 -5.71 -3.96
N ALA A 142 -20.38 -6.71 -4.19
CA ALA A 142 -20.03 -7.99 -4.81
C ALA A 142 -19.77 -7.89 -6.33
N LEU A 143 -18.83 -7.05 -6.75
CA LEU A 143 -18.61 -6.74 -8.16
C LEU A 143 -18.11 -7.94 -8.96
N GLY A 144 -17.23 -8.77 -8.39
CA GLY A 144 -16.63 -9.87 -9.13
C GLY A 144 -17.67 -10.90 -9.56
N SER A 145 -18.58 -11.27 -8.66
CA SER A 145 -19.70 -12.16 -9.01
C SER A 145 -20.67 -11.49 -9.97
N ALA A 146 -21.00 -10.20 -9.76
CA ALA A 146 -21.89 -9.44 -10.64
C ALA A 146 -21.37 -9.37 -12.08
N LEU A 147 -20.08 -9.08 -12.27
CA LEU A 147 -19.44 -9.08 -13.60
C LEU A 147 -19.42 -10.47 -14.23
N ALA A 148 -19.20 -11.52 -13.44
CA ALA A 148 -19.24 -12.89 -13.95
C ALA A 148 -20.64 -13.31 -14.45
N ARG A 149 -21.72 -12.64 -14.01
CA ARG A 149 -23.08 -12.88 -14.54
C ARG A 149 -23.28 -12.28 -15.93
N VAL A 150 -22.74 -11.08 -16.17
CA VAL A 150 -23.00 -10.29 -17.38
C VAL A 150 -21.94 -10.48 -18.47
N LEU A 151 -20.73 -10.90 -18.10
CA LEU A 151 -19.67 -11.19 -19.06
C LEU A 151 -19.82 -12.61 -19.63
N PRO A 152 -19.43 -12.82 -20.90
CA PRO A 152 -19.34 -14.16 -21.46
C PRO A 152 -18.46 -15.08 -20.61
N ALA A 153 -18.82 -16.35 -20.53
CA ALA A 153 -18.00 -17.36 -19.84
C ALA A 153 -16.58 -17.39 -20.41
N ASN A 154 -15.59 -17.56 -19.53
CA ASN A 154 -14.16 -17.56 -19.87
C ASN A 154 -13.61 -16.25 -20.45
N THR A 155 -14.29 -15.12 -20.22
CA THR A 155 -13.72 -13.81 -20.54
C THR A 155 -12.42 -13.61 -19.75
N THR A 156 -11.38 -13.14 -20.44
CA THR A 156 -10.09 -12.78 -19.83
C THR A 156 -9.60 -11.45 -20.36
N PHE A 157 -8.94 -10.67 -19.51
CA PHE A 157 -8.30 -9.40 -19.78
C PHE A 157 -6.78 -9.57 -19.64
N PRO A 158 -6.08 -10.14 -20.64
CA PRO A 158 -4.66 -10.47 -20.53
C PRO A 158 -3.76 -9.23 -20.43
N ALA A 159 -4.24 -8.07 -20.88
CA ALA A 159 -3.53 -6.81 -20.75
C ALA A 159 -3.71 -6.15 -19.38
N LEU A 160 -4.59 -6.66 -18.50
CA LEU A 160 -4.91 -6.06 -17.22
C LEU A 160 -3.89 -6.49 -16.17
N HIS A 161 -3.10 -5.53 -15.67
CA HIS A 161 -2.01 -5.76 -14.73
C HIS A 161 -2.27 -5.13 -13.35
N THR A 162 -3.18 -4.15 -13.29
CA THR A 162 -3.44 -3.39 -12.06
C THR A 162 -4.94 -3.33 -11.78
N LEU A 163 -5.31 -3.75 -10.58
CA LEU A 163 -6.66 -3.59 -10.01
C LEU A 163 -6.58 -2.71 -8.76
N HIS A 164 -7.47 -1.73 -8.67
CA HIS A 164 -7.67 -0.93 -7.46
C HIS A 164 -9.15 -0.94 -7.12
N LEU A 165 -9.52 -1.46 -5.96
CA LEU A 165 -10.89 -1.78 -5.63
C LEU A 165 -11.22 -1.31 -4.21
N ASP A 166 -11.97 -0.22 -4.14
CA ASP A 166 -12.46 0.34 -2.89
C ASP A 166 -13.83 -0.24 -2.56
N GLY A 167 -13.94 -0.91 -1.41
CA GLY A 167 -15.23 -1.37 -0.90
C GLY A 167 -15.85 -2.54 -1.65
N VAL A 168 -15.06 -3.27 -2.43
CA VAL A 168 -15.51 -4.36 -3.31
C VAL A 168 -15.17 -5.72 -2.72
N SER A 169 -16.10 -6.67 -2.78
CA SER A 169 -15.93 -8.05 -2.34
C SER A 169 -16.20 -9.09 -3.44
N GLN A 170 -16.04 -10.37 -3.10
CA GLN A 170 -16.16 -11.50 -4.00
C GLN A 170 -15.23 -11.33 -5.21
N LEU A 171 -13.95 -11.18 -4.93
CA LEU A 171 -12.94 -10.77 -5.89
C LEU A 171 -12.43 -11.94 -6.75
N ALA A 172 -12.55 -13.19 -6.30
CA ALA A 172 -12.04 -14.35 -7.03
C ALA A 172 -12.50 -14.44 -8.50
N PRO A 173 -13.77 -14.21 -8.88
CA PRO A 173 -14.17 -14.21 -10.28
C PRO A 173 -13.50 -13.12 -11.10
N LEU A 174 -13.35 -11.91 -10.56
CA LEU A 174 -12.71 -10.78 -11.24
C LEU A 174 -11.20 -11.03 -11.42
N VAL A 175 -10.55 -11.52 -10.37
CA VAL A 175 -9.12 -11.85 -10.38
C VAL A 175 -8.83 -12.97 -11.38
N ARG A 176 -9.73 -13.97 -11.52
CA ARG A 176 -9.61 -15.02 -12.54
C ARG A 176 -9.65 -14.48 -13.98
N MET A 177 -10.37 -13.38 -14.21
CA MET A 177 -10.40 -12.72 -15.52
C MET A 177 -9.10 -11.96 -15.80
N ALA A 178 -8.23 -11.72 -14.81
CA ALA A 178 -6.98 -10.96 -14.94
C ALA A 178 -5.74 -11.86 -14.68
N PRO A 179 -5.40 -12.80 -15.59
CA PRO A 179 -4.37 -13.81 -15.34
C PRO A 179 -2.94 -13.23 -15.18
N ASN A 180 -2.69 -12.03 -15.69
CA ASN A 180 -1.39 -11.35 -15.65
C ASN A 180 -1.35 -10.22 -14.59
N LEU A 181 -2.22 -10.29 -13.58
CA LEU A 181 -2.28 -9.27 -12.53
C LEU A 181 -0.96 -9.21 -11.75
N THR A 182 -0.37 -8.01 -11.67
CA THR A 182 0.87 -7.76 -10.92
C THR A 182 0.66 -6.86 -9.72
N ALA A 183 -0.41 -6.05 -9.72
CA ALA A 183 -0.75 -5.15 -8.62
C ALA A 183 -2.23 -5.21 -8.28
N LEU A 184 -2.55 -5.41 -7.00
CA LEU A 184 -3.90 -5.44 -6.46
C LEU A 184 -3.96 -4.53 -5.23
N SER A 185 -4.83 -3.53 -5.29
CA SER A 185 -5.26 -2.79 -4.11
C SER A 185 -6.71 -3.15 -3.82
N ALA A 186 -6.96 -3.62 -2.59
CA ALA A 186 -8.28 -3.92 -2.05
C ALA A 186 -8.44 -3.16 -0.73
N HIS A 187 -9.02 -1.97 -0.82
CA HIS A 187 -9.27 -1.12 0.34
C HIS A 187 -10.67 -1.40 0.90
N MET A 188 -10.73 -1.98 2.08
CA MET A 188 -11.96 -2.22 2.84
C MET A 188 -11.80 -1.51 4.18
N CYS A 189 -12.55 -0.43 4.40
CA CYS A 189 -12.50 0.28 5.68
C CYS A 189 -12.94 -0.62 6.86
N GLU A 190 -12.70 -0.16 8.08
CA GLU A 190 -13.21 -0.79 9.30
C GLU A 190 -14.74 -1.03 9.23
N GLY A 191 -15.20 -2.18 9.76
CA GLY A 191 -16.62 -2.55 9.84
C GLY A 191 -17.10 -3.50 8.74
N PHE A 192 -16.20 -3.90 7.83
CA PHE A 192 -16.50 -4.94 6.85
C PHE A 192 -16.60 -6.32 7.49
N ALA A 193 -17.36 -7.21 6.84
CA ALA A 193 -17.59 -8.56 7.29
C ALA A 193 -16.36 -9.44 7.07
N GLU A 194 -16.05 -10.25 8.07
CA GLU A 194 -14.83 -11.06 8.10
C GLU A 194 -14.73 -12.04 6.92
N ASP A 195 -15.85 -12.63 6.52
CA ASP A 195 -15.94 -13.57 5.42
C ASP A 195 -15.59 -12.94 4.06
N ALA A 196 -15.95 -11.68 3.85
CA ALA A 196 -15.61 -10.93 2.64
C ALA A 196 -14.10 -10.71 2.50
N CYS A 197 -13.44 -10.40 3.62
CA CYS A 197 -12.00 -10.21 3.67
C CYS A 197 -11.24 -11.55 3.62
N ARG A 198 -11.78 -12.61 4.22
CA ARG A 198 -11.22 -13.96 4.14
C ARG A 198 -11.27 -14.51 2.71
N GLU A 199 -12.33 -14.23 1.96
CA GLU A 199 -12.44 -14.62 0.55
C GLU A 199 -11.30 -14.07 -0.30
N LEU A 200 -10.84 -12.83 -0.03
CA LEU A 200 -9.68 -12.28 -0.72
C LEU A 200 -8.44 -13.14 -0.49
N VAL A 201 -8.12 -13.43 0.77
CA VAL A 201 -6.89 -14.14 1.15
C VAL A 201 -6.91 -15.61 0.76
N GLU A 202 -8.02 -16.31 1.01
CA GLU A 202 -8.13 -17.76 0.82
C GLU A 202 -8.58 -18.15 -0.60
N CYS A 203 -9.33 -17.31 -1.30
CA CYS A 203 -9.90 -17.65 -2.62
C CYS A 203 -9.31 -16.81 -3.76
N ALA A 204 -9.11 -15.50 -3.58
CA ALA A 204 -8.69 -14.63 -4.68
C ALA A 204 -7.17 -14.61 -4.88
N LEU A 205 -6.38 -14.44 -3.82
CA LEU A 205 -4.91 -14.37 -3.90
C LEU A 205 -4.26 -15.63 -4.52
N PRO A 206 -4.69 -16.86 -4.20
CA PRO A 206 -4.11 -18.07 -4.81
C PRO A 206 -4.30 -18.15 -6.34
N LEU A 207 -5.23 -17.37 -6.91
CA LEU A 207 -5.47 -17.31 -8.36
C LEU A 207 -4.49 -16.41 -9.10
N VAL A 208 -3.68 -15.60 -8.39
CA VAL A 208 -2.70 -14.67 -8.95
C VAL A 208 -1.31 -14.88 -8.35
N PRO A 209 -0.65 -16.02 -8.61
CA PRO A 209 0.68 -16.30 -8.08
C PRO A 209 1.77 -15.34 -8.60
N GLY A 210 1.50 -14.61 -9.69
CA GLY A 210 2.39 -13.60 -10.26
C GLY A 210 2.28 -12.20 -9.62
N LEU A 211 1.43 -12.03 -8.61
CA LEU A 211 1.21 -10.75 -7.94
C LEU A 211 2.49 -10.28 -7.24
N LYS A 212 2.87 -9.01 -7.48
CA LYS A 212 4.05 -8.37 -6.90
C LYS A 212 3.69 -7.32 -5.86
N GLU A 213 2.54 -6.67 -6.02
CA GLU A 213 2.10 -5.58 -5.16
C GLU A 213 0.70 -5.88 -4.63
N LEU A 214 0.57 -5.85 -3.31
CA LEU A 214 -0.70 -6.00 -2.61
C LEU A 214 -0.86 -4.84 -1.62
N ALA A 215 -1.94 -4.09 -1.76
CA ALA A 215 -2.44 -3.21 -0.72
C ALA A 215 -3.74 -3.79 -0.18
N PHE A 216 -3.79 -4.04 1.12
CA PHE A 216 -4.93 -4.66 1.79
C PHE A 216 -5.10 -4.05 3.17
N ASP A 217 -6.33 -3.73 3.54
CA ASP A 217 -6.64 -3.17 4.86
C ASP A 217 -6.98 -4.30 5.85
N PRO A 218 -6.08 -4.65 6.79
CA PRO A 218 -6.28 -5.75 7.74
C PRO A 218 -7.25 -5.39 8.88
N PHE A 219 -7.62 -4.13 9.09
CA PHE A 219 -8.54 -3.73 10.16
C PHE A 219 -10.00 -4.05 9.84
N SER A 220 -10.33 -4.22 8.56
CA SER A 220 -11.57 -4.88 8.14
C SER A 220 -11.74 -6.29 8.75
N LEU A 221 -10.65 -6.88 9.25
CA LEU A 221 -10.58 -8.18 9.90
C LEU A 221 -10.30 -8.04 11.40
N GLN A 222 -11.17 -7.36 12.17
CA GLN A 222 -11.15 -7.47 13.64
C GLN A 222 -11.42 -8.93 14.06
N PHE A 223 -10.36 -9.75 14.04
CA PHE A 223 -10.37 -11.17 14.38
C PHE A 223 -10.55 -11.36 15.88
N THR A 224 -11.78 -11.28 16.35
CA THR A 224 -12.06 -11.65 17.73
C THR A 224 -12.10 -13.17 17.92
N THR A 225 -12.14 -13.99 16.85
CA THR A 225 -12.38 -15.45 16.97
C THR A 225 -11.77 -16.41 15.93
N SER A 226 -11.16 -15.95 14.83
CA SER A 226 -10.91 -16.85 13.68
C SER A 226 -9.58 -17.60 13.65
N GLY A 227 -8.59 -17.16 14.43
CA GLY A 227 -7.25 -17.74 14.42
C GLY A 227 -6.49 -17.60 13.09
N LEU A 228 -7.01 -16.87 12.10
CA LEU A 228 -6.32 -16.64 10.83
C LEU A 228 -5.27 -15.55 11.00
N ASN A 229 -4.01 -15.93 10.89
CA ASN A 229 -2.91 -15.00 10.79
C ASN A 229 -2.84 -14.47 9.33
N VAL A 230 -3.38 -13.27 9.11
CA VAL A 230 -3.48 -12.65 7.78
C VAL A 230 -2.15 -12.44 7.10
N PRO A 231 -1.14 -11.82 7.74
CA PRO A 231 0.16 -11.68 7.11
C PRO A 231 0.73 -13.01 6.63
N LYS A 232 0.67 -14.04 7.48
CA LYS A 232 1.16 -15.37 7.14
C LYS A 232 0.35 -16.02 6.00
N ALA A 233 -0.96 -15.86 6.00
CA ALA A 233 -1.83 -16.40 4.96
C ALA A 233 -1.62 -15.70 3.60
N ILE A 234 -1.45 -14.37 3.60
CA ILE A 234 -1.08 -13.60 2.41
C ILE A 234 0.25 -14.10 1.84
N MET A 235 1.28 -14.21 2.69
CA MET A 235 2.61 -14.63 2.26
C MET A 235 2.64 -16.09 1.80
N ALA A 236 1.78 -16.95 2.35
CA ALA A 236 1.60 -18.32 1.87
C ALA A 236 0.89 -18.38 0.51
N ALA A 237 -0.11 -17.51 0.28
CA ALA A 237 -0.85 -17.45 -0.98
C ALA A 237 -0.02 -16.84 -2.12
N VAL A 238 0.82 -15.84 -1.82
CA VAL A 238 1.63 -15.10 -2.80
C VAL A 238 3.09 -15.00 -2.32
N PRO A 239 3.87 -16.10 -2.40
CA PRO A 239 5.27 -16.09 -1.94
C PRO A 239 6.20 -15.19 -2.79
N GLY A 240 5.74 -14.79 -3.99
CA GLY A 240 6.46 -13.91 -4.91
C GLY A 240 6.29 -12.41 -4.62
N LEU A 241 5.52 -12.04 -3.60
CA LEU A 241 5.15 -10.65 -3.30
C LEU A 241 6.38 -9.80 -2.97
N GLN A 242 6.42 -8.58 -3.52
CA GLN A 242 7.51 -7.62 -3.37
C GLN A 242 7.08 -6.42 -2.53
N ASN A 243 5.85 -5.94 -2.70
CA ASN A 243 5.32 -4.80 -1.97
C ASN A 243 4.04 -5.23 -1.24
N LEU A 244 4.02 -5.04 0.08
CA LEU A 244 2.88 -5.32 0.93
C LEU A 244 2.53 -4.05 1.73
N ASP A 245 1.34 -3.52 1.48
CA ASP A 245 0.77 -2.41 2.24
C ASP A 245 -0.40 -2.89 3.08
N LEU A 246 -0.22 -2.86 4.39
CA LEU A 246 -1.20 -3.23 5.41
C LEU A 246 -1.73 -2.00 6.16
N ARG A 247 -1.45 -0.78 5.70
CA ARG A 247 -1.96 0.43 6.34
C ARG A 247 -3.47 0.51 6.15
N SER A 248 -4.16 0.84 7.23
CA SER A 248 -5.62 0.88 7.28
C SER A 248 -6.15 2.29 7.42
N ARG A 249 -7.31 2.54 6.81
CA ARG A 249 -8.11 3.72 7.10
C ARG A 249 -9.46 3.35 7.71
N SER A 250 -9.80 3.97 8.84
CA SER A 250 -11.18 3.96 9.34
C SER A 250 -11.97 5.10 8.72
N PHE A 251 -13.25 4.85 8.44
CA PHE A 251 -14.16 5.93 8.13
C PHE A 251 -14.67 6.57 9.43
N ASP A 252 -14.42 7.86 9.60
CA ASP A 252 -14.99 8.63 10.70
C ASP A 252 -16.37 9.18 10.29
N PHE A 253 -17.42 8.67 10.94
CA PHE A 253 -18.80 9.10 10.70
C PHE A 253 -19.08 10.54 11.12
N SER A 254 -18.26 11.12 12.01
CA SER A 254 -18.45 12.48 12.50
C SER A 254 -17.91 13.52 11.52
N THR A 255 -16.78 13.25 10.87
CA THR A 255 -16.15 14.14 9.89
C THR A 255 -16.47 13.76 8.44
N GLY A 256 -16.89 12.51 8.18
CA GLY A 256 -17.16 12.02 6.84
C GLY A 256 -15.89 11.73 6.01
N HIS A 257 -14.73 11.66 6.66
CA HIS A 257 -13.45 11.38 6.05
C HIS A 257 -12.90 10.00 6.44
N THR A 258 -11.98 9.48 5.63
CA THR A 258 -11.17 8.34 6.03
C THR A 258 -9.91 8.84 6.76
N GLU A 259 -9.65 8.30 7.94
CA GLU A 259 -8.49 8.63 8.76
C GLU A 259 -7.61 7.39 8.93
N TRP A 260 -6.29 7.60 8.94
CA TRP A 260 -5.33 6.53 9.20
C TRP A 260 -5.50 5.99 10.63
N ARG A 261 -5.45 4.66 10.77
CA ARG A 261 -5.58 3.98 12.06
C ARG A 261 -4.38 3.11 12.37
N THR A 262 -4.00 3.11 13.65
CA THR A 262 -2.94 2.24 14.16
C THR A 262 -3.51 0.99 14.86
N THR A 263 -2.96 -0.20 14.60
CA THR A 263 -3.24 -1.45 15.34
C THR A 263 -1.95 -2.07 15.87
N ASP A 264 -2.04 -2.69 17.04
CA ASP A 264 -1.02 -3.53 17.68
C ASP A 264 -1.21 -5.04 17.40
N THR A 265 -2.25 -5.42 16.65
CA THR A 265 -2.63 -6.83 16.43
C THR A 265 -1.79 -7.56 15.37
N ILE A 266 -1.01 -6.82 14.59
CA ILE A 266 -0.18 -7.37 13.52
C ILE A 266 1.26 -7.40 14.01
N ASP A 267 1.81 -8.60 14.18
CA ASP A 267 3.23 -8.77 14.40
C ASP A 267 3.98 -8.53 13.07
N PRO A 268 4.88 -7.53 13.00
CA PRO A 268 5.69 -7.25 11.82
C PRO A 268 6.51 -8.46 11.36
N LEU A 269 6.99 -9.31 12.27
CA LEU A 269 7.81 -10.47 11.93
C LEU A 269 7.02 -11.54 11.17
N GLU A 270 5.71 -11.63 11.40
CA GLU A 270 4.83 -12.55 10.69
C GLU A 270 4.58 -12.13 9.23
N CYS A 271 4.79 -10.86 8.91
CA CYS A 271 4.73 -10.33 7.55
C CYS A 271 5.93 -10.75 6.70
N VAL A 272 7.01 -11.24 7.33
CA VAL A 272 8.28 -11.46 6.65
C VAL A 272 8.84 -12.87 6.95
N PRO A 273 8.18 -13.92 6.45
CA PRO A 273 8.66 -15.28 6.62
C PRO A 273 10.04 -15.45 5.97
N ALA A 274 10.84 -16.38 6.51
CA ALA A 274 12.15 -16.71 5.98
C ALA A 274 12.07 -17.07 4.48
N GLY A 275 12.91 -16.44 3.66
CA GLY A 275 12.92 -16.64 2.21
C GLY A 275 11.90 -15.79 1.43
N SER A 276 11.19 -14.88 2.10
CA SER A 276 10.32 -13.88 1.47
C SER A 276 11.07 -13.04 0.42
N ARG A 277 10.38 -12.66 -0.66
CA ARG A 277 10.86 -11.73 -1.69
C ARG A 277 10.43 -10.28 -1.44
N LEU A 278 9.86 -10.01 -0.26
CA LEU A 278 9.32 -8.72 0.11
C LEU A 278 10.44 -7.67 0.20
N ARG A 279 10.28 -6.59 -0.57
CA ARG A 279 11.18 -5.43 -0.62
C ARG A 279 10.59 -4.24 0.11
N GLN A 280 9.27 -4.06 0.04
CA GLN A 280 8.58 -2.93 0.67
C GLN A 280 7.47 -3.45 1.58
N LEU A 281 7.49 -2.98 2.83
CA LEU A 281 6.50 -3.31 3.84
C LEU A 281 5.95 -2.03 4.47
N HIS A 282 4.63 -1.84 4.38
CA HIS A 282 3.94 -0.72 5.00
C HIS A 282 2.98 -1.24 6.08
N LEU A 283 3.17 -0.83 7.33
CA LEU A 283 2.47 -1.38 8.50
C LEU A 283 1.54 -0.35 9.15
N PRO A 284 0.41 -0.79 9.73
CA PRO A 284 -0.52 0.08 10.44
C PRO A 284 -0.11 0.29 11.90
N PHE A 285 1.16 0.30 12.29
CA PHE A 285 1.55 0.31 13.72
C PHE A 285 2.68 1.31 14.01
N ALA A 286 2.54 2.11 15.06
CA ALA A 286 3.65 2.86 15.64
C ALA A 286 4.28 2.05 16.79
N PRO A 287 5.58 1.66 16.73
CA PRO A 287 6.35 1.05 17.82
C PRO A 287 6.25 1.82 19.13
N SER A 288 5.23 1.53 19.93
CA SER A 288 5.04 2.20 21.22
C SER A 288 5.98 1.58 22.25
N ALA A 289 6.72 2.42 22.97
CA ALA A 289 7.74 2.01 23.96
C ALA A 289 7.15 1.46 25.27
N ASN A 290 5.86 1.15 25.32
CA ASN A 290 5.17 0.71 26.55
C ASN A 290 4.62 -0.70 26.40
N GLU A 291 5.48 -1.69 26.62
CA GLU A 291 5.01 -2.86 27.34
C GLU A 291 4.60 -2.39 28.75
N ALA A 292 3.28 -2.43 29.02
CA ALA A 292 2.62 -2.07 30.27
C ALA A 292 2.57 -0.57 30.64
N SER A 293 1.46 0.12 30.32
CA SER A 293 0.75 0.92 31.34
C SER A 293 -0.58 1.49 30.83
N THR A 294 -1.61 1.23 31.62
CA THR A 294 -2.91 1.89 31.72
C THR A 294 -2.87 3.42 31.58
N ILE A 295 -3.83 3.93 30.81
CA ILE A 295 -4.54 5.23 30.93
C ILE A 295 -3.97 6.17 32.00
N VAL A 296 -3.15 7.16 31.62
CA VAL A 296 -3.16 8.50 32.24
C VAL A 296 -2.65 9.53 31.22
N SER A 297 -3.52 10.50 30.91
CA SER A 297 -3.23 11.80 30.32
C SER A 297 -1.92 12.44 30.85
N ALA A 298 -0.94 12.72 29.98
CA ALA A 298 0.31 13.36 30.38
C ALA A 298 0.59 14.65 29.59
N GLU A 299 0.90 15.68 30.36
CA GLU A 299 1.18 17.08 30.02
C GLU A 299 2.25 17.33 28.93
N PRO A 300 2.20 18.50 28.26
CA PRO A 300 2.98 18.84 27.06
C PRO A 300 4.51 18.98 27.26
N HIS A 301 5.06 18.76 28.45
CA HIS A 301 6.52 18.83 28.69
C HIS A 301 7.20 17.45 28.76
N LYS A 302 6.45 16.34 28.63
CA LYS A 302 7.00 14.97 28.53
C LYS A 302 7.12 14.44 27.09
N ALA A 303 6.54 15.15 26.11
CA ALA A 303 6.51 14.74 24.71
C ALA A 303 7.90 14.62 24.05
N THR A 304 8.86 15.47 24.45
CA THR A 304 10.22 15.51 23.86
C THR A 304 11.16 14.39 24.33
N MET A 305 10.94 13.80 25.51
CA MET A 305 11.68 12.60 25.93
C MET A 305 11.00 11.30 25.49
N GLN A 306 9.67 11.32 25.33
CA GLN A 306 8.92 10.19 24.75
C GLN A 306 9.21 10.01 23.26
N SER A 307 9.45 11.09 22.51
CA SER A 307 9.79 11.01 21.08
C SER A 307 11.15 10.34 20.81
N GLY A 308 12.14 10.54 21.68
CA GLY A 308 13.45 9.89 21.57
C GLY A 308 13.38 8.38 21.75
N ARG A 309 12.66 7.91 22.78
CA ARG A 309 12.48 6.46 23.03
C ARG A 309 11.59 5.78 22.00
N ALA A 310 10.51 6.44 21.57
CA ALA A 310 9.68 5.90 20.49
C ALA A 310 10.50 5.69 19.22
N ARG A 311 11.35 6.66 18.86
CA ARG A 311 12.26 6.56 17.72
C ARG A 311 13.32 5.47 17.86
N GLU A 312 13.79 5.20 19.08
CA GLU A 312 14.70 4.07 19.37
C GLU A 312 14.00 2.72 19.14
N THR A 313 12.78 2.53 19.67
CA THR A 313 11.98 1.32 19.48
C THR A 313 11.65 1.10 18.00
N GLU A 314 11.32 2.17 17.30
CA GLU A 314 11.11 2.22 15.85
C GLU A 314 12.31 1.71 15.08
N LEU A 315 13.49 2.32 15.29
CA LEU A 315 14.72 1.91 14.61
C LEU A 315 15.09 0.46 14.93
N LEU A 316 14.91 0.01 16.18
CA LEU A 316 15.15 -1.38 16.57
C LEU A 316 14.24 -2.36 15.81
N ALA A 317 12.96 -2.03 15.64
CA ALA A 317 12.02 -2.85 14.86
C ALA A 317 12.45 -2.94 13.39
N VAL A 318 12.91 -1.85 12.77
CA VAL A 318 13.43 -1.87 11.38
C VAL A 318 14.69 -2.71 11.28
N VAL A 319 15.60 -2.58 12.25
CA VAL A 319 16.82 -3.37 12.29
C VAL A 319 16.48 -4.87 12.37
N GLN A 320 15.53 -5.26 13.22
CA GLN A 320 15.08 -6.65 13.32
C GLN A 320 14.49 -7.15 12.00
N LEU A 321 13.56 -6.41 11.40
CA LEU A 321 12.94 -6.75 10.11
C LEU A 321 13.96 -6.82 8.98
N ALA A 322 14.83 -5.83 8.86
CA ALA A 322 15.89 -5.79 7.86
C ALA A 322 16.88 -6.95 8.03
N SER A 323 17.08 -7.42 9.26
CA SER A 323 18.00 -8.52 9.54
C SER A 323 17.50 -9.89 9.08
N VAL A 324 16.19 -10.04 8.88
CA VAL A 324 15.56 -11.34 8.59
C VAL A 324 15.02 -11.45 7.17
N SER A 325 15.20 -10.40 6.38
CA SER A 325 14.52 -10.20 5.11
C SER A 325 15.34 -9.41 4.10
N PRO A 326 14.95 -9.38 2.82
CA PRO A 326 15.55 -8.51 1.82
C PRO A 326 14.89 -7.13 1.73
N LEU A 327 14.20 -6.68 2.79
CA LEU A 327 13.50 -5.39 2.79
C LEU A 327 14.46 -4.22 2.44
N GLU A 328 14.01 -3.39 1.50
CA GLU A 328 14.62 -2.15 1.03
C GLU A 328 13.89 -0.93 1.63
N LYS A 329 12.59 -1.07 1.95
CA LYS A 329 11.76 -0.01 2.52
C LYS A 329 10.80 -0.55 3.56
N VAL A 330 10.73 0.11 4.70
CA VAL A 330 9.72 -0.12 5.74
C VAL A 330 9.05 1.20 6.07
N SER A 331 7.73 1.24 6.14
CA SER A 331 7.02 2.41 6.65
C SER A 331 5.96 2.03 7.64
N TRP A 332 5.61 2.95 8.51
CA TRP A 332 4.44 2.79 9.37
C TRP A 332 3.73 4.10 9.67
N LEU A 333 2.49 3.97 10.12
CA LEU A 333 1.69 5.09 10.59
C LEU A 333 2.19 5.58 11.95
N ARG A 334 2.27 6.89 12.14
CA ARG A 334 2.59 7.48 13.45
C ARG A 334 1.41 7.39 14.41
N ALA A 335 1.70 7.37 15.70
CA ALA A 335 0.68 7.30 16.76
C ALA A 335 -0.20 8.56 16.85
N ASP A 336 0.24 9.68 16.28
CA ASP A 336 -0.48 10.95 16.20
C ASP A 336 -1.46 11.01 15.01
N GLY A 337 -1.50 9.98 14.16
CA GLY A 337 -2.34 9.95 12.95
C GLY A 337 -1.81 10.79 11.79
N GLU A 338 -0.59 11.35 11.90
CA GLU A 338 0.06 12.11 10.82
C GLU A 338 0.68 11.21 9.73
N GLU A 339 1.33 11.83 8.73
CA GLU A 339 1.98 11.15 7.60
C GLU A 339 2.85 9.96 8.03
N PRO A 340 2.84 8.86 7.25
CA PRO A 340 3.62 7.67 7.55
C PRO A 340 5.12 7.98 7.62
N VAL A 341 5.79 7.45 8.64
CA VAL A 341 7.27 7.48 8.68
C VAL A 341 7.81 6.40 7.78
N GLU A 342 8.76 6.76 6.95
CA GLU A 342 9.41 5.83 6.04
C GLU A 342 10.89 5.66 6.38
N TYR A 343 11.36 4.43 6.31
CA TYR A 343 12.74 4.03 6.51
C TYR A 343 13.23 3.29 5.27
N ALA A 344 14.32 3.78 4.68
CA ALA A 344 15.06 3.10 3.64
C ALA A 344 16.17 2.25 4.25
N VAL A 345 16.35 1.03 3.72
CA VAL A 345 17.39 0.08 4.12
C VAL A 345 18.33 -0.11 2.94
N GLU A 346 19.54 0.41 3.05
CA GLU A 346 20.62 0.17 2.09
C GLU A 346 21.28 -1.17 2.41
N ARG A 347 21.64 -1.93 1.37
CA ARG A 347 22.30 -3.24 1.50
C ARG A 347 23.55 -3.29 0.64
N ASP A 348 24.51 -4.11 1.06
CA ASP A 348 25.70 -4.41 0.27
C ASP A 348 25.42 -5.44 -0.85
N GLU A 349 26.47 -5.78 -1.61
CA GLU A 349 26.41 -6.78 -2.69
C GLU A 349 26.02 -8.19 -2.22
N HIS A 350 26.12 -8.46 -0.91
CA HIS A 350 25.76 -9.72 -0.28
C HIS A 350 24.36 -9.69 0.35
N GLY A 351 23.63 -8.57 0.22
CA GLY A 351 22.28 -8.40 0.76
C GLY A 351 22.24 -8.09 2.25
N ILE A 352 23.35 -7.72 2.87
CA ILE A 352 23.44 -7.38 4.30
C ILE A 352 23.09 -5.90 4.49
N PRO A 353 22.21 -5.53 5.44
CA PRO A 353 21.90 -4.13 5.73
C PRO A 353 23.15 -3.34 6.10
N THR A 354 23.49 -2.30 5.35
CA THR A 354 24.64 -1.42 5.65
C THR A 354 24.20 -0.11 6.30
N ARG A 355 23.01 0.37 5.98
CA ARG A 355 22.50 1.65 6.45
C ARG A 355 20.97 1.65 6.52
N ILE A 356 20.44 2.33 7.52
CA ILE A 356 19.00 2.58 7.68
C ILE A 356 18.81 4.08 7.83
N CYS A 357 17.99 4.68 6.96
CA CYS A 357 17.76 6.12 6.90
C CYS A 357 16.26 6.41 6.97
N ALA A 358 15.84 7.33 7.84
CA ALA A 358 14.49 7.89 7.77
C ALA A 358 14.36 8.80 6.55
N VAL A 359 13.34 8.59 5.72
CA VAL A 359 13.06 9.37 4.51
C VAL A 359 12.17 10.56 4.88
N GLY A 360 12.49 11.76 4.40
CA GLY A 360 11.68 12.96 4.61
C GLY A 360 12.01 13.81 5.85
N GLN A 361 13.01 13.45 6.65
CA GLN A 361 13.66 14.41 7.55
C GLN A 361 14.85 15.00 6.81
N ASP A 362 14.80 16.31 6.57
CA ASP A 362 15.80 17.05 5.80
C ASP A 362 17.23 16.57 6.08
N ALA A 363 17.89 16.21 4.98
CA ALA A 363 19.31 16.37 4.83
C ALA A 363 19.64 17.87 4.97
N GLN A 364 19.66 18.36 6.21
CA GLN A 364 20.37 19.57 6.55
C GLN A 364 21.75 19.11 7.04
N PRO A 365 22.81 19.19 6.21
CA PRO A 365 24.15 19.08 6.72
C PRO A 365 24.37 20.32 7.58
N GLN A 366 24.24 20.21 8.91
CA GLN A 366 24.98 21.10 9.80
C GLN A 366 26.46 20.68 9.73
N ALA A 367 27.08 21.03 8.61
CA ALA A 367 28.51 21.28 8.57
C ALA A 367 28.72 22.72 9.05
N ASP A 368 29.66 22.85 9.98
CA ASP A 368 30.23 24.07 10.57
C ASP A 368 29.32 24.80 11.59
N GLU A 369 29.66 24.99 12.87
CA GLU A 369 30.96 25.12 13.53
C GLU A 369 31.07 24.26 14.79
N ILE A 370 32.29 23.81 15.06
CA ILE A 370 32.76 23.45 16.39
C ILE A 370 32.71 24.73 17.25
N MET A 371 31.57 25.04 17.84
CA MET A 371 31.55 25.82 19.08
C MET A 371 31.56 24.84 20.24
N MET A 372 32.74 24.70 20.85
CA MET A 372 32.90 24.17 22.19
C MET A 372 32.13 25.05 23.17
N ASP A 373 30.86 24.74 23.43
CA ASP A 373 30.23 25.12 24.69
C ASP A 373 30.41 23.96 25.68
N VAL A 374 31.45 24.12 26.49
CA VAL A 374 31.78 23.26 27.62
C VAL A 374 30.81 23.59 28.75
N ASP A 375 29.74 22.82 28.86
CA ASP A 375 28.93 22.78 30.07
C ASP A 375 29.66 21.89 31.10
N PRO A 376 29.83 22.29 32.38
CA PRO A 376 30.83 21.73 33.30
C PRO A 376 30.46 20.35 33.88
N SER A 377 29.56 19.60 33.25
CA SER A 377 29.12 18.27 33.71
C SER A 377 29.44 17.11 32.75
N GLY A 378 30.05 17.37 31.59
CA GLY A 378 30.74 16.35 30.79
C GLY A 378 29.88 15.15 30.32
N LYS A 379 28.57 15.33 30.09
CA LYS A 379 27.71 14.29 29.50
C LYS A 379 27.07 14.76 28.21
N GLN A 380 27.72 14.44 27.10
CA GLN A 380 27.19 14.57 25.75
C GLN A 380 26.21 13.42 25.48
N ARG A 381 24.91 13.70 25.33
CA ARG A 381 23.94 12.77 24.74
C ARG A 381 23.43 13.38 23.44
N SER A 382 23.98 12.90 22.32
CA SER A 382 23.55 13.27 20.98
C SER A 382 22.75 12.10 20.39
N ALA A 383 21.51 12.35 19.95
CA ALA A 383 20.67 11.38 19.24
C ALA A 383 21.31 10.88 17.92
N ASN A 384 22.28 11.61 17.39
CA ASN A 384 23.04 11.20 16.19
C ASN A 384 24.02 10.04 16.48
N SER A 385 24.40 9.84 17.75
CA SER A 385 25.27 8.74 18.18
C SER A 385 24.57 7.38 18.12
N LEU A 386 23.29 7.32 18.48
CA LEU A 386 22.55 6.06 18.55
C LEU A 386 22.09 5.58 17.18
N THR A 387 21.69 6.50 16.29
CA THR A 387 21.39 6.17 14.90
C THR A 387 22.63 5.60 14.20
N SER A 388 23.82 6.21 14.43
CA SER A 388 25.08 5.71 13.87
C SER A 388 25.50 4.36 14.48
N LEU A 389 25.32 4.19 15.80
CA LEU A 389 25.52 2.91 16.48
C LEU A 389 24.59 1.84 15.92
N LEU A 390 23.28 2.07 15.83
CA LEU A 390 22.31 1.11 15.29
C LEU A 390 22.55 0.78 13.81
N THR A 391 22.97 1.74 12.98
CA THR A 391 23.43 1.41 11.62
C THR A 391 24.70 0.57 11.63
N THR A 392 25.62 0.83 12.55
CA THR A 392 26.85 0.01 12.72
C THR A 392 26.51 -1.40 13.24
N VAL A 393 25.46 -1.52 14.07
CA VAL A 393 24.93 -2.79 14.59
C VAL A 393 24.26 -3.58 13.47
N ALA A 394 23.41 -2.94 12.67
CA ALA A 394 22.73 -3.58 11.55
C ALA A 394 23.73 -4.06 10.48
N ALA A 395 24.80 -3.30 10.27
CA ALA A 395 25.94 -3.66 9.42
C ALA A 395 26.89 -4.71 10.02
N SER A 396 26.73 -5.04 11.31
CA SER A 396 27.55 -6.04 11.98
C SER A 396 27.07 -7.45 11.63
N THR A 397 27.88 -8.17 10.87
CA THR A 397 27.64 -9.57 10.50
C THR A 397 27.45 -10.48 11.71
N THR A 398 28.08 -10.16 12.85
CA THR A 398 27.92 -10.89 14.12
C THR A 398 26.58 -10.62 14.80
N PHE A 399 26.06 -9.40 14.72
CA PHE A 399 24.71 -9.09 15.22
C PHE A 399 23.66 -9.74 14.33
N HIS A 400 23.82 -9.65 13.01
CA HIS A 400 22.97 -10.33 12.04
C HIS A 400 22.95 -11.85 12.28
N ALA A 401 24.12 -12.46 12.50
CA ALA A 401 24.23 -13.87 12.85
C ALA A 401 23.59 -14.19 14.21
N ALA A 402 23.72 -13.33 15.23
CA ALA A 402 23.09 -13.53 16.53
C ALA A 402 21.55 -13.45 16.45
N VAL A 403 21.01 -12.47 15.74
CA VAL A 403 19.55 -12.33 15.51
C VAL A 403 19.02 -13.51 14.71
N VAL A 404 19.69 -13.90 13.62
CA VAL A 404 19.33 -15.09 12.83
C VAL A 404 19.38 -16.35 13.69
N MET A 405 20.40 -16.52 14.54
CA MET A 405 20.52 -17.69 15.43
C MET A 405 19.45 -17.71 16.53
N CYS A 406 19.05 -16.55 17.08
CA CYS A 406 17.95 -16.45 18.03
C CYS A 406 16.60 -16.80 17.39
N LEU A 407 16.32 -16.28 16.19
CA LEU A 407 15.07 -16.57 15.48
C LEU A 407 15.02 -18.01 14.97
N LEU A 408 16.16 -18.58 14.56
CA LEU A 408 16.26 -20.00 14.25
C LEU A 408 15.98 -20.87 15.48
N ALA A 409 16.42 -20.44 16.68
CA ALA A 409 16.15 -21.15 17.93
C ALA A 409 14.66 -21.07 18.36
N GLU A 410 13.94 -20.01 18.00
CA GLU A 410 12.50 -19.88 18.22
C GLU A 410 11.65 -20.55 17.12
N SER A 411 12.24 -20.80 15.95
CA SER A 411 11.57 -21.53 14.87
C SER A 411 11.47 -23.03 15.19
N SER A 412 10.24 -23.56 15.23
CA SER A 412 9.96 -25.00 15.40
C SER A 412 10.37 -25.87 14.20
N VAL A 413 11.13 -25.32 13.25
CA VAL A 413 11.51 -25.94 11.97
C VAL A 413 12.85 -26.69 12.08
N LEU A 414 13.68 -26.41 13.08
CA LEU A 414 14.98 -27.09 13.23
C LEU A 414 14.87 -28.40 14.03
N SER A 415 15.30 -29.50 13.40
CA SER A 415 15.30 -30.86 13.98
C SER A 415 16.37 -31.09 15.05
N PHE A 416 17.12 -30.07 15.45
CA PHE A 416 18.17 -30.17 16.46
C PHE A 416 18.12 -28.95 17.40
N PRO A 417 18.11 -29.14 18.73
CA PRO A 417 18.12 -28.03 19.67
C PRO A 417 19.47 -27.32 19.61
N ILE A 418 19.46 -26.00 19.36
CA ILE A 418 20.64 -25.16 19.52
C ILE A 418 20.90 -25.02 21.03
N PRO A 419 22.09 -25.37 21.55
CA PRO A 419 22.37 -25.28 22.98
C PRO A 419 22.25 -23.84 23.48
N HIS A 420 21.44 -23.61 24.53
CA HIS A 420 21.34 -22.33 25.24
C HIS A 420 22.70 -21.77 25.73
N SER A 421 23.76 -22.58 25.74
CA SER A 421 25.11 -22.16 26.08
C SER A 421 25.82 -21.33 24.99
N ILE A 422 25.28 -21.25 23.76
CA ILE A 422 25.92 -20.56 22.63
C ILE A 422 25.18 -19.26 22.25
N ALA A 423 23.84 -19.24 22.31
CA ALA A 423 23.05 -18.07 21.93
C ALA A 423 23.24 -16.87 22.90
N THR A 424 23.23 -17.14 24.20
CA THR A 424 23.32 -16.13 25.26
C THR A 424 24.64 -15.35 25.28
N PRO A 425 25.82 -15.97 25.14
CA PRO A 425 27.08 -15.22 25.10
C PRO A 425 27.27 -14.42 23.81
N ALA A 426 26.69 -14.83 22.67
CA ALA A 426 26.75 -14.06 21.43
C ALA A 426 25.91 -12.78 21.51
N VAL A 427 24.71 -12.86 22.10
CA VAL A 427 23.83 -11.70 22.36
C VAL A 427 24.43 -10.79 23.44
N LEU A 428 25.03 -11.34 24.50
CA LEU A 428 25.72 -10.56 25.53
C LEU A 428 27.01 -9.90 25.02
N ALA A 429 27.77 -10.56 24.14
CA ALA A 429 28.96 -9.97 23.53
C ALA A 429 28.59 -8.85 22.54
N ALA A 430 27.50 -9.01 21.79
CA ALA A 430 26.94 -7.94 20.98
C ALA A 430 26.42 -6.80 21.87
N GLY A 431 25.62 -7.09 22.91
CA GLY A 431 25.11 -6.08 23.85
C GLY A 431 26.21 -5.32 24.61
N ALA A 432 27.30 -6.00 24.98
CA ALA A 432 28.46 -5.40 25.64
C ALA A 432 29.33 -4.57 24.68
N ALA A 433 29.50 -4.99 23.42
CA ALA A 433 30.17 -4.19 22.39
C ALA A 433 29.37 -2.93 22.00
N LEU A 434 28.06 -2.93 22.26
CA LEU A 434 27.13 -1.85 21.92
C LEU A 434 26.81 -0.90 23.07
N GLY A 435 27.44 -1.07 24.24
CA GLY A 435 27.24 -0.17 25.38
C GLY A 435 25.82 -0.18 25.95
N ILE A 436 25.01 -1.20 25.64
CA ILE A 436 23.70 -1.41 26.27
C ILE A 436 23.98 -2.06 27.62
N VAL A 437 24.25 -1.24 28.62
CA VAL A 437 24.28 -1.68 30.01
C VAL A 437 22.83 -1.90 30.43
N THR A 438 22.34 -3.14 30.31
CA THR A 438 21.21 -3.58 31.13
C THR A 438 21.67 -3.51 32.59
N ARG A 439 21.26 -2.47 33.32
CA ARG A 439 21.32 -2.52 34.78
C ARG A 439 20.36 -3.60 35.22
N ALA A 440 20.90 -4.75 35.59
CA ALA A 440 20.19 -5.78 36.31
C ALA A 440 19.61 -5.18 37.61
N CYS A 441 18.31 -5.30 37.76
CA CYS A 441 17.62 -5.54 39.02
C CYS A 441 16.43 -6.45 38.72
#